data_AF-T1XHG2-F1
#
_entry.id   AF-T1XHG2-F1
#
_cell.length_a   1.000
_cell.length_b   1.000
_cell.length_c   1.000
_cell.angle_alpha   90.00
_cell.angle_beta   90.00
_cell.angle_gamma   90.00
#
_symmetry.space_group_name_H-M   'P 1'
#
loop_
_entity.id
_entity.type
_entity.pdbx_description
1 polymer ?
#
loop_
_entity_poly.entity_id
_entity_poly.type
_entity_poly.pdbx_seq_one_letter_code
_entity_poly.pdbx_strand_id
1 'polypeptide(L)'
;MASHQDRMAEIGFWTLPPKGSERRKGLDAFIEENKDNPKHQKLLKEIFEGATALVIVQNENGAGLSADRQLREYNAEYNNRVFHGSLRDMPSSFNVVEAFNKFLPKSGTFELRDECDHLFSFQHFIDWVTSGASDQFPLDIQRILPEGKAHSYNSIDKPSGLLFRSEGSEEFGFSSISLIRVEKEVTALLVAGQKCNLEDETKNIHKLWESTEALPHRAHIAPDEDLIARAEPLVEDPDLWKTVVLLRFDLETKTVDAQYVFHDCGTTYTGKTDDVSAFLDEKGEFFSEKIKKQFEQSASAMKDYGTLFELCKTCLLLPTFFEAHNDDIEIERHPTSFREYRSHLKNKKVFERVNPKHWITYRDVRLLRAPPTRSPDRTIFNAPEYKVEKSGYWRKLPIDVEGRDKVGRPIHGRTWVSQVQSWVEDSPTNSTVFASRGGGEIPGSNPGFIYVMRSAAHLKDVFKVGLTRRTSDERSGELSRSTSSPDHFLVVEEWATGDCVQAERLIHEELASYRFNPSREFFKAPYRTIFKVIDKVISSLEGDVEPCRPGGT
;
A
#
# COMPACT_ATOMS: atom_id res chain seq x y z
N MET A 1 -17.51 14.96 0.68
CA MET A 1 -17.98 13.56 0.85
C MET A 1 -17.97 13.26 2.32
N ALA A 2 -18.82 12.36 2.83
CA ALA A 2 -18.87 12.11 4.27
C ALA A 2 -17.60 11.39 4.76
N SER A 3 -17.20 11.63 6.02
CA SER A 3 -16.05 10.97 6.67
C SER A 3 -16.16 9.44 6.65
N HIS A 4 -15.08 8.69 6.91
CA HIS A 4 -15.16 7.22 7.02
C HIS A 4 -16.30 6.74 7.90
N GLN A 5 -16.54 7.41 9.02
CA GLN A 5 -17.54 6.95 9.98
C GLN A 5 -18.94 7.28 9.53
N ASP A 6 -19.14 8.43 8.91
CA ASP A 6 -20.44 8.78 8.32
C ASP A 6 -20.79 7.80 7.21
N ARG A 7 -19.81 7.41 6.37
CA ARG A 7 -20.01 6.38 5.34
C ARG A 7 -20.33 5.02 5.97
N MET A 8 -19.58 4.59 6.98
CA MET A 8 -19.86 3.33 7.68
C MET A 8 -21.21 3.35 8.40
N ALA A 9 -21.64 4.50 8.93
CA ALA A 9 -22.95 4.68 9.55
C ALA A 9 -24.07 4.65 8.51
N GLU A 10 -23.88 5.30 7.37
CA GLU A 10 -24.82 5.26 6.24
C GLU A 10 -24.98 3.84 5.71
N ILE A 11 -23.88 3.10 5.49
CA ILE A 11 -23.92 1.69 5.08
C ILE A 11 -24.58 0.84 6.17
N GLY A 12 -24.21 1.07 7.43
CA GLY A 12 -24.77 0.39 8.60
C GLY A 12 -26.27 0.55 8.73
N PHE A 13 -26.82 1.72 8.38
CA PHE A 13 -28.26 2.00 8.41
C PHE A 13 -29.05 1.04 7.48
N TRP A 14 -28.48 0.65 6.35
CA TRP A 14 -29.09 -0.26 5.38
C TRP A 14 -28.85 -1.74 5.69
N THR A 15 -28.12 -2.04 6.77
CA THR A 15 -27.82 -3.42 7.15
C THR A 15 -29.07 -4.13 7.66
N LEU A 16 -29.25 -5.39 7.24
CA LEU A 16 -30.37 -6.21 7.71
C LEU A 16 -30.43 -6.26 9.24
N PRO A 17 -31.61 -6.00 9.84
CA PRO A 17 -31.77 -6.10 11.28
C PRO A 17 -31.42 -7.50 11.79
N PRO A 18 -30.81 -7.62 12.99
CA PRO A 18 -30.46 -8.91 13.59
C PRO A 18 -31.67 -9.84 13.67
N LYS A 19 -31.44 -11.14 13.43
CA LYS A 19 -32.47 -12.17 13.61
C LYS A 19 -33.05 -12.09 15.03
N GLY A 20 -34.37 -12.14 15.15
CA GLY A 20 -35.09 -12.04 16.43
C GLY A 20 -35.40 -10.62 16.92
N SER A 21 -34.85 -9.57 16.31
CA SER A 21 -35.21 -8.18 16.66
C SER A 21 -36.62 -7.80 16.17
N GLU A 22 -37.29 -6.85 16.84
CA GLU A 22 -38.62 -6.35 16.40
C GLU A 22 -38.57 -5.75 14.98
N ARG A 23 -37.50 -5.01 14.66
CA ARG A 23 -37.28 -4.50 13.30
C ARG A 23 -37.18 -5.63 12.28
N ARG A 24 -36.54 -6.75 12.64
CA ARG A 24 -36.45 -7.92 11.76
C ARG A 24 -37.82 -8.56 11.55
N LYS A 25 -38.62 -8.74 12.60
CA LYS A 25 -39.99 -9.28 12.50
C LYS A 25 -40.85 -8.44 11.56
N GLY A 26 -40.77 -7.11 11.66
CA GLY A 26 -41.49 -6.20 10.77
C GLY A 26 -41.07 -6.34 9.31
N LEU A 27 -39.75 -6.45 9.05
CA LEU A 27 -39.22 -6.69 7.71
C LEU A 27 -39.67 -8.04 7.14
N ASP A 28 -39.56 -9.11 7.93
CA ASP A 28 -39.96 -10.46 7.49
C ASP A 28 -41.47 -10.51 7.18
N ALA A 29 -42.31 -9.84 7.99
CA ALA A 29 -43.74 -9.72 7.73
C ALA A 29 -44.04 -8.95 6.43
N PHE A 30 -43.33 -7.85 6.17
CA PHE A 30 -43.47 -7.09 4.93
C PHE A 30 -43.08 -7.94 3.70
N ILE A 31 -41.99 -8.72 3.80
CA ILE A 31 -41.55 -9.62 2.72
C ILE A 31 -42.62 -10.68 2.46
N GLU A 32 -43.13 -11.33 3.51
CA GLU A 32 -44.15 -12.37 3.40
C GLU A 32 -45.46 -11.85 2.79
N GLU A 33 -45.91 -10.65 3.19
CA GLU A 33 -47.10 -9.99 2.64
C GLU A 33 -46.96 -9.68 1.14
N ASN A 34 -45.74 -9.36 0.68
CA ASN A 34 -45.48 -8.93 -0.69
C ASN A 34 -44.89 -10.02 -1.59
N LYS A 35 -44.66 -11.23 -1.08
CA LYS A 35 -43.95 -12.30 -1.80
C LYS A 35 -44.60 -12.66 -3.14
N ASP A 36 -45.94 -12.63 -3.21
CA ASP A 36 -46.74 -13.02 -4.38
C ASP A 36 -47.22 -11.81 -5.21
N ASN A 37 -46.81 -10.58 -4.84
CA ASN A 37 -47.21 -9.37 -5.56
C ASN A 37 -46.45 -9.24 -6.90
N PRO A 38 -47.11 -9.35 -8.07
CA PRO A 38 -46.42 -9.40 -9.35
C PRO A 38 -45.66 -8.10 -9.68
N LYS A 39 -46.16 -6.95 -9.22
CA LYS A 39 -45.48 -5.66 -9.40
C LYS A 39 -44.20 -5.60 -8.58
N HIS A 40 -44.26 -6.12 -7.36
CA HIS A 40 -43.11 -6.17 -6.46
C HIS A 40 -42.04 -7.15 -6.98
N GLN A 41 -42.43 -8.35 -7.38
CA GLN A 41 -41.53 -9.34 -8.00
C GLN A 41 -40.84 -8.79 -9.25
N LYS A 42 -41.59 -8.10 -10.13
CA LYS A 42 -41.03 -7.47 -11.32
C LYS A 42 -40.00 -6.40 -10.96
N LEU A 43 -40.30 -5.53 -9.99
CA LEU A 43 -39.38 -4.50 -9.53
C LEU A 43 -38.10 -5.10 -8.92
N LEU A 44 -38.22 -6.10 -8.05
CA LEU A 44 -37.08 -6.79 -7.46
C LEU A 44 -36.19 -7.43 -8.52
N LYS A 45 -36.81 -8.09 -9.51
CA LYS A 45 -36.10 -8.68 -10.64
C LYS A 45 -35.33 -7.62 -11.44
N GLU A 46 -35.96 -6.49 -11.77
CA GLU A 46 -35.30 -5.40 -12.51
C GLU A 46 -34.12 -4.80 -11.72
N ILE A 47 -34.29 -4.62 -10.40
CA ILE A 47 -33.22 -4.13 -9.52
C ILE A 47 -32.06 -5.14 -9.48
N PHE A 48 -32.35 -6.42 -9.27
CA PHE A 48 -31.32 -7.45 -9.17
C PHE A 48 -30.58 -7.64 -10.50
N GLU A 49 -31.30 -7.71 -11.62
CA GLU A 49 -30.68 -7.80 -12.95
C GLU A 49 -29.80 -6.58 -13.26
N GLY A 50 -30.19 -5.38 -12.81
CA GLY A 50 -29.38 -4.17 -12.92
C GLY A 50 -28.14 -4.20 -12.01
N ALA A 51 -28.29 -4.68 -10.78
CA ALA A 51 -27.19 -4.85 -9.81
C ALA A 51 -26.13 -5.82 -10.34
N THR A 52 -26.54 -7.02 -10.77
CA THR A 52 -25.64 -8.02 -11.34
C THR A 52 -24.97 -7.49 -12.61
N ALA A 53 -25.71 -6.80 -13.48
CA ALA A 53 -25.13 -6.20 -14.68
C ALA A 53 -24.08 -5.12 -14.35
N LEU A 54 -24.31 -4.29 -13.33
CA LEU A 54 -23.34 -3.29 -12.88
C LEU A 54 -22.04 -3.96 -12.40
N VAL A 55 -22.14 -5.00 -11.56
CA VAL A 55 -20.99 -5.74 -11.05
C VAL A 55 -20.18 -6.37 -12.18
N ILE A 56 -20.85 -6.99 -13.15
CA ILE A 56 -20.18 -7.56 -14.34
C ILE A 56 -19.47 -6.45 -15.12
N VAL A 57 -20.16 -5.36 -15.47
CA VAL A 57 -19.58 -4.30 -16.31
C VAL A 57 -18.39 -3.62 -15.63
N GLN A 58 -18.46 -3.31 -14.33
CA GLN A 58 -17.35 -2.64 -13.66
C GLN A 58 -16.12 -3.53 -13.49
N ASN A 59 -16.32 -4.85 -13.38
CA ASN A 59 -15.22 -5.83 -13.37
C ASN A 59 -14.43 -5.82 -14.70
N GLU A 60 -15.11 -5.55 -15.81
CA GLU A 60 -14.50 -5.49 -17.15
C GLU A 60 -13.84 -4.13 -17.46
N ASN A 61 -13.98 -3.11 -16.61
CA ASN A 61 -13.59 -1.73 -16.88
C ASN A 61 -12.12 -1.38 -16.53
N GLY A 62 -11.28 -2.36 -16.19
CA GLY A 62 -9.92 -2.15 -15.69
C GLY A 62 -8.89 -1.79 -16.75
N ALA A 63 -7.80 -1.15 -16.32
CA ALA A 63 -6.62 -0.91 -17.17
C ALA A 63 -5.81 -2.19 -17.36
N GLY A 64 -6.00 -3.19 -16.48
CA GLY A 64 -5.26 -4.44 -16.51
C GLY A 64 -3.92 -4.38 -15.78
N LEU A 65 -3.71 -3.37 -14.93
CA LEU A 65 -2.57 -3.14 -14.05
C LEU A 65 -2.83 -3.69 -12.63
N SER A 66 -1.77 -3.87 -11.84
CA SER A 66 -1.85 -4.45 -10.49
C SER A 66 -2.89 -3.78 -9.59
N ALA A 67 -2.87 -2.44 -9.51
CA ALA A 67 -3.73 -1.70 -8.59
C ALA A 67 -5.22 -1.87 -8.93
N ASP A 68 -5.55 -1.78 -10.22
CA ASP A 68 -6.94 -1.81 -10.67
C ASP A 68 -7.52 -3.23 -10.61
N ARG A 69 -6.69 -4.27 -10.78
CA ARG A 69 -7.06 -5.66 -10.48
C ARG A 69 -7.40 -5.84 -9.00
N GLN A 70 -6.56 -5.31 -8.10
CA GLN A 70 -6.79 -5.45 -6.65
C GLN A 70 -8.03 -4.69 -6.17
N LEU A 71 -8.33 -3.51 -6.74
CA LEU A 71 -9.58 -2.79 -6.45
C LEU A 71 -10.82 -3.58 -6.90
N ARG A 72 -10.77 -4.20 -8.08
CA ARG A 72 -11.84 -5.03 -8.62
C ARG A 72 -12.05 -6.31 -7.82
N GLU A 73 -10.96 -6.94 -7.36
CA GLU A 73 -11.01 -8.12 -6.50
C GLU A 73 -11.80 -7.83 -5.22
N TYR A 74 -11.47 -6.74 -4.50
CA TYR A 74 -12.23 -6.34 -3.32
C TYR A 74 -13.68 -5.95 -3.63
N ASN A 75 -13.91 -5.23 -4.73
CA ASN A 75 -15.27 -4.86 -5.12
C ASN A 75 -16.14 -6.08 -5.45
N ALA A 76 -15.59 -7.07 -6.16
CA ALA A 76 -16.25 -8.33 -6.46
C ALA A 76 -16.57 -9.09 -5.17
N GLU A 77 -15.60 -9.19 -4.25
CA GLU A 77 -15.78 -9.82 -2.94
C GLU A 77 -16.89 -9.16 -2.11
N TYR A 78 -16.92 -7.82 -2.05
CA TYR A 78 -17.95 -7.10 -1.30
C TYR A 78 -19.34 -7.26 -1.90
N ASN A 79 -19.46 -7.19 -3.22
CA ASN A 79 -20.74 -7.45 -3.89
C ASN A 79 -21.18 -8.92 -3.70
N ASN A 80 -20.25 -9.87 -3.79
CA ASN A 80 -20.53 -11.28 -3.56
C ASN A 80 -21.10 -11.52 -2.14
N ARG A 81 -20.49 -10.92 -1.12
CA ARG A 81 -20.97 -10.99 0.27
C ARG A 81 -22.33 -10.36 0.48
N VAL A 82 -22.66 -9.27 -0.21
CA VAL A 82 -24.02 -8.70 -0.13
C VAL A 82 -25.04 -9.57 -0.84
N PHE A 83 -24.72 -10.12 -2.01
CA PHE A 83 -25.66 -10.93 -2.80
C PHE A 83 -25.97 -12.29 -2.17
N HIS A 84 -24.99 -12.91 -1.51
CA HIS A 84 -25.14 -14.23 -0.90
C HIS A 84 -25.27 -14.20 0.64
N GLY A 85 -25.14 -13.02 1.24
CA GLY A 85 -25.14 -12.84 2.68
C GLY A 85 -25.76 -11.51 3.10
N SER A 86 -24.97 -10.69 3.80
CA SER A 86 -25.42 -9.40 4.34
C SER A 86 -24.25 -8.43 4.47
N LEU A 87 -24.56 -7.14 4.65
CA LEU A 87 -23.58 -6.12 5.05
C LEU A 87 -22.88 -6.47 6.39
N ARG A 88 -23.45 -7.37 7.21
CA ARG A 88 -22.79 -7.91 8.42
C ARG A 88 -21.66 -8.89 8.13
N ASP A 89 -21.62 -9.42 6.92
CA ASP A 89 -20.64 -10.42 6.51
C ASP A 89 -19.38 -9.79 5.93
N MET A 90 -19.26 -8.45 5.93
CA MET A 90 -18.06 -7.78 5.43
C MET A 90 -16.79 -8.22 6.18
N PRO A 91 -15.66 -8.38 5.47
CA PRO A 91 -14.37 -8.70 6.07
C PRO A 91 -13.75 -7.46 6.72
N SER A 92 -12.71 -7.65 7.53
CA SER A 92 -11.99 -6.55 8.20
C SER A 92 -11.39 -5.54 7.21
N SER A 93 -10.99 -5.99 6.01
CA SER A 93 -10.50 -5.09 4.95
C SER A 93 -11.51 -4.01 4.56
N PHE A 94 -12.81 -4.28 4.70
CA PHE A 94 -13.86 -3.32 4.39
C PHE A 94 -13.77 -2.04 5.24
N ASN A 95 -13.16 -2.10 6.43
CA ASN A 95 -12.92 -0.93 7.28
C ASN A 95 -12.05 0.14 6.60
N VAL A 96 -11.28 -0.24 5.58
CA VAL A 96 -10.41 0.66 4.82
C VAL A 96 -10.86 0.76 3.36
N VAL A 97 -11.09 -0.38 2.69
CA VAL A 97 -11.37 -0.39 1.24
C VAL A 97 -12.78 0.12 0.89
N GLU A 98 -13.68 0.28 1.85
CA GLU A 98 -14.97 0.98 1.61
C GLU A 98 -14.76 2.37 1.01
N ALA A 99 -13.65 3.04 1.30
CA ALA A 99 -13.36 4.35 0.76
C ALA A 99 -13.37 4.37 -0.79
N PHE A 100 -12.94 3.27 -1.42
CA PHE A 100 -12.95 3.09 -2.89
C PHE A 100 -14.31 2.62 -3.45
N ASN A 101 -15.24 2.21 -2.58
CA ASN A 101 -16.50 1.55 -2.94
C ASN A 101 -17.70 2.37 -2.48
N LYS A 102 -18.46 2.92 -3.42
CA LYS A 102 -19.69 3.64 -3.13
C LYS A 102 -20.86 2.66 -2.99
N PHE A 103 -21.51 2.64 -1.82
CA PHE A 103 -22.71 1.85 -1.60
C PHE A 103 -23.93 2.46 -2.31
N LEU A 104 -24.73 1.60 -2.95
CA LEU A 104 -25.97 1.95 -3.63
C LEU A 104 -27.15 1.30 -2.89
N PRO A 105 -27.83 2.01 -1.97
CA PRO A 105 -28.88 1.43 -1.14
C PRO A 105 -30.03 0.78 -1.90
N LYS A 106 -30.44 1.40 -3.02
CA LYS A 106 -31.57 0.94 -3.83
C LYS A 106 -31.37 -0.49 -4.36
N SER A 107 -30.14 -0.85 -4.68
CA SER A 107 -29.81 -2.16 -5.26
C SER A 107 -29.02 -3.07 -4.31
N GLY A 108 -28.57 -2.54 -3.15
CA GLY A 108 -27.68 -3.27 -2.25
C GLY A 108 -26.37 -3.66 -2.95
N THR A 109 -25.72 -2.72 -3.62
CA THR A 109 -24.55 -2.99 -4.48
C THR A 109 -23.45 -1.98 -4.19
N PHE A 110 -22.19 -2.36 -4.39
CA PHE A 110 -21.05 -1.46 -4.34
C PHE A 110 -20.57 -1.11 -5.76
N GLU A 111 -20.57 0.18 -6.05
CA GLU A 111 -20.02 0.79 -7.26
C GLU A 111 -18.58 1.24 -6.98
N LEU A 112 -17.61 0.86 -7.81
CA LEU A 112 -16.26 1.44 -7.73
C LEU A 112 -16.34 2.95 -7.98
N ARG A 113 -15.61 3.74 -7.19
CA ARG A 113 -15.47 5.17 -7.44
C ARG A 113 -14.63 5.43 -8.69
N ASP A 114 -14.76 6.64 -9.23
CA ASP A 114 -13.96 7.07 -10.39
C ASP A 114 -12.46 6.85 -10.12
N GLU A 115 -11.74 6.35 -11.11
CA GLU A 115 -10.32 6.00 -10.96
C GLU A 115 -9.45 6.82 -11.93
N CYS A 116 -8.18 6.98 -11.58
CA CYS A 116 -7.14 7.66 -12.35
C CYS A 116 -5.88 6.81 -12.28
N ASP A 117 -5.42 6.34 -13.43
CA ASP A 117 -4.34 5.36 -13.51
C ASP A 117 -3.03 6.04 -13.89
N HIS A 118 -1.96 5.63 -13.22
CA HIS A 118 -0.63 6.14 -13.42
C HIS A 118 0.34 4.96 -13.56
N LEU A 119 1.34 5.14 -14.42
CA LEU A 119 2.50 4.27 -14.57
C LEU A 119 3.75 5.09 -14.33
N PHE A 120 4.71 4.54 -13.60
CA PHE A 120 5.96 5.22 -13.29
C PHE A 120 7.06 4.23 -12.93
N SER A 121 8.32 4.67 -13.01
CA SER A 121 9.41 3.94 -12.38
C SER A 121 9.42 4.22 -10.88
N PHE A 122 9.23 3.18 -10.08
CA PHE A 122 9.33 3.27 -8.64
C PHE A 122 10.74 3.60 -8.19
N GLN A 123 11.75 3.10 -8.89
CA GLN A 123 13.15 3.44 -8.64
C GLN A 123 13.41 4.94 -8.79
N HIS A 124 12.92 5.54 -9.89
CA HIS A 124 13.04 6.99 -10.10
C HIS A 124 12.31 7.79 -9.00
N PHE A 125 11.14 7.34 -8.56
CA PHE A 125 10.44 7.97 -7.45
C PHE A 125 11.26 7.93 -6.15
N ILE A 126 11.84 6.78 -5.80
CA ILE A 126 12.69 6.67 -4.62
C ILE A 126 13.90 7.59 -4.72
N ASP A 127 14.59 7.62 -5.86
CA ASP A 127 15.73 8.52 -6.08
C ASP A 127 15.33 10.00 -5.96
N TRP A 128 14.15 10.36 -6.46
CA TRP A 128 13.61 11.72 -6.32
C TRP A 128 13.37 12.08 -4.85
N VAL A 129 12.76 11.17 -4.08
CA VAL A 129 12.55 11.36 -2.63
C VAL A 129 13.90 11.49 -1.89
N THR A 130 14.89 10.66 -2.20
CA THR A 130 16.16 10.62 -1.46
C THR A 130 17.14 11.72 -1.87
N SER A 131 17.02 12.26 -3.08
CA SER A 131 17.84 13.38 -3.56
C SER A 131 17.59 14.71 -2.83
N GLY A 132 16.53 14.78 -2.01
CA GLY A 132 16.04 16.01 -1.38
C GLY A 132 15.29 16.94 -2.35
N ALA A 133 15.00 16.48 -3.58
CA ALA A 133 14.18 17.24 -4.53
C ALA A 133 12.74 17.43 -4.00
N SER A 134 12.22 16.46 -3.25
CA SER A 134 10.92 16.54 -2.58
C SER A 134 10.78 17.73 -1.63
N ASP A 135 11.86 18.19 -1.01
CA ASP A 135 11.83 19.31 -0.04
C ASP A 135 11.46 20.64 -0.70
N GLN A 136 11.59 20.73 -2.03
CA GLN A 136 11.24 21.92 -2.80
C GLN A 136 9.73 22.05 -3.04
N PHE A 137 8.97 20.98 -2.79
CA PHE A 137 7.55 20.90 -3.09
C PHE A 137 6.76 20.72 -1.79
N PRO A 138 5.97 21.72 -1.35
CA PRO A 138 5.15 21.56 -0.16
C PRO A 138 4.13 20.43 -0.39
N LEU A 139 4.02 19.51 0.57
CA LEU A 139 3.02 18.44 0.56
C LEU A 139 1.63 19.03 0.83
N ASP A 140 1.00 19.60 -0.19
CA ASP A 140 -0.41 20.01 -0.16
C ASP A 140 -1.28 18.94 -0.82
N ILE A 141 -1.33 17.77 -0.17
CA ILE A 141 -2.07 16.61 -0.68
C ILE A 141 -3.57 16.89 -0.81
N GLN A 142 -4.14 17.81 -0.02
CA GLN A 142 -5.55 18.18 -0.12
C GLN A 142 -5.87 18.88 -1.45
N ARG A 143 -4.95 19.72 -1.92
CA ARG A 143 -5.05 20.40 -3.21
C ARG A 143 -4.72 19.49 -4.39
N ILE A 144 -3.68 18.67 -4.26
CA ILE A 144 -3.13 17.87 -5.38
C ILE A 144 -3.94 16.58 -5.60
N LEU A 145 -4.44 15.94 -4.53
CA LEU A 145 -5.24 14.72 -4.63
C LEU A 145 -6.75 15.07 -4.56
N PRO A 146 -7.49 14.96 -5.68
CA PRO A 146 -8.93 15.25 -5.71
C PRO A 146 -9.74 14.37 -4.76
N GLU A 147 -10.85 14.91 -4.26
CA GLU A 147 -11.71 14.20 -3.32
C GLU A 147 -12.51 13.07 -3.98
N GLY A 148 -12.45 11.88 -3.38
CA GLY A 148 -13.21 10.67 -3.71
C GLY A 148 -13.01 10.13 -5.11
N LYS A 149 -11.85 10.40 -5.70
CA LYS A 149 -11.33 9.72 -6.88
C LYS A 149 -10.18 8.81 -6.45
N ALA A 150 -10.16 7.58 -6.94
CA ALA A 150 -9.04 6.65 -6.72
C ALA A 150 -7.89 7.03 -7.65
N HIS A 151 -6.69 7.26 -7.11
CA HIS A 151 -5.47 7.47 -7.87
C HIS A 151 -4.57 6.26 -7.68
N SER A 152 -4.45 5.45 -8.73
CA SER A 152 -3.68 4.22 -8.72
C SER A 152 -2.35 4.45 -9.41
N TYR A 153 -1.25 4.17 -8.73
CA TYR A 153 0.12 4.32 -9.19
C TYR A 153 0.75 2.93 -9.30
N ASN A 154 1.12 2.54 -10.52
CA ASN A 154 1.67 1.23 -10.81
C ASN A 154 3.14 1.37 -11.24
N SER A 155 4.00 0.52 -10.69
CA SER A 155 5.40 0.46 -11.10
C SER A 155 5.54 -0.18 -12.48
N ILE A 156 6.37 0.41 -13.34
CA ILE A 156 6.88 -0.25 -14.56
C ILE A 156 8.10 -1.11 -14.26
N ASP A 157 8.74 -0.91 -13.11
CA ASP A 157 9.90 -1.68 -12.68
C ASP A 157 9.45 -3.03 -12.12
N LYS A 158 10.24 -4.09 -12.39
CA LYS A 158 10.04 -5.40 -11.77
C LYS A 158 10.15 -5.27 -10.24
N PRO A 159 9.18 -5.77 -9.44
CA PRO A 159 9.21 -5.70 -7.97
C PRO A 159 10.51 -6.20 -7.32
N SER A 160 11.11 -7.30 -7.79
CA SER A 160 12.40 -7.80 -7.29
C SER A 160 13.60 -6.93 -7.67
N GLY A 161 13.42 -5.97 -8.59
CA GLY A 161 14.47 -5.06 -9.04
C GLY A 161 14.91 -4.08 -7.95
N LEU A 162 14.03 -3.75 -7.01
CA LEU A 162 14.34 -2.95 -5.83
C LEU A 162 13.56 -3.50 -4.63
N LEU A 163 14.28 -4.17 -3.72
CA LEU A 163 13.71 -4.75 -2.50
C LEU A 163 13.95 -3.83 -1.30
N PHE A 164 12.95 -3.72 -0.43
CA PHE A 164 12.97 -2.86 0.74
C PHE A 164 12.88 -3.66 2.01
N ARG A 165 13.61 -3.23 3.04
CA ARG A 165 13.53 -3.77 4.40
C ARG A 165 13.87 -2.69 5.42
N SER A 166 13.47 -2.91 6.66
CA SER A 166 13.95 -2.23 7.85
C SER A 166 14.83 -3.21 8.64
N GLU A 167 15.53 -2.73 9.66
CA GLU A 167 16.39 -3.59 10.45
C GLU A 167 15.59 -4.71 11.12
N GLY A 168 15.92 -5.96 10.81
CA GLY A 168 15.25 -7.14 11.34
C GLY A 168 13.88 -7.48 10.72
N SER A 169 13.48 -6.82 9.62
CA SER A 169 12.25 -7.15 8.89
C SER A 169 12.52 -8.03 7.66
N GLU A 170 11.44 -8.58 7.12
CA GLU A 170 11.40 -9.24 5.81
C GLU A 170 11.71 -8.27 4.66
N GLU A 171 12.04 -8.81 3.49
CA GLU A 171 12.28 -8.05 2.25
C GLU A 171 11.02 -8.00 1.39
N PHE A 172 10.70 -6.82 0.85
CA PHE A 172 9.50 -6.59 0.04
C PHE A 172 9.81 -5.86 -1.27
N GLY A 173 9.17 -6.26 -2.37
CA GLY A 173 9.14 -5.52 -3.63
C GLY A 173 7.85 -4.72 -3.77
N PHE A 174 7.92 -3.52 -4.37
CA PHE A 174 6.75 -2.69 -4.65
C PHE A 174 6.12 -3.05 -6.00
N SER A 175 4.80 -3.21 -6.06
CA SER A 175 4.07 -3.35 -7.33
C SER A 175 3.23 -2.11 -7.62
N SER A 176 2.31 -1.76 -6.73
CA SER A 176 1.41 -0.63 -6.94
C SER A 176 0.79 -0.09 -5.67
N ILE A 177 0.26 1.14 -5.71
CA ILE A 177 -0.52 1.71 -4.62
C ILE A 177 -1.70 2.53 -5.14
N SER A 178 -2.87 2.35 -4.55
CA SER A 178 -4.05 3.19 -4.78
C SER A 178 -4.28 4.12 -3.60
N LEU A 179 -4.45 5.41 -3.90
CA LEU A 179 -4.74 6.46 -2.93
C LEU A 179 -6.11 7.05 -3.20
N ILE A 180 -6.89 7.29 -2.15
CA ILE A 180 -8.15 8.05 -2.25
C ILE A 180 -8.28 9.01 -1.08
N ARG A 181 -8.54 10.29 -1.37
CA ARG A 181 -8.80 11.28 -0.35
C ARG A 181 -10.30 11.40 -0.09
N VAL A 182 -10.72 11.41 1.15
CA VAL A 182 -12.07 11.84 1.54
C VAL A 182 -11.96 12.79 2.72
N GLU A 183 -12.41 14.03 2.54
CA GLU A 183 -12.20 15.11 3.52
C GLU A 183 -10.72 15.22 3.94
N LYS A 184 -10.44 14.96 5.22
CA LYS A 184 -9.12 14.97 5.86
C LYS A 184 -8.44 13.60 5.92
N GLU A 185 -9.07 12.56 5.38
CA GLU A 185 -8.55 11.21 5.38
C GLU A 185 -7.94 10.87 4.02
N VAL A 186 -6.79 10.20 4.02
CA VAL A 186 -6.25 9.53 2.83
C VAL A 186 -6.20 8.04 3.10
N THR A 187 -6.89 7.27 2.29
CA THR A 187 -6.82 5.81 2.32
C THR A 187 -5.80 5.34 1.31
N ALA A 188 -4.92 4.44 1.72
CA ALA A 188 -3.92 3.79 0.89
C ALA A 188 -4.15 2.27 0.84
N LEU A 189 -4.10 1.73 -0.37
CA LEU A 189 -4.09 0.30 -0.65
C LEU A 189 -2.83 -0.01 -1.45
N LEU A 190 -1.84 -0.61 -0.80
CA LEU A 190 -0.58 -1.03 -1.39
C LEU A 190 -0.66 -2.50 -1.79
N VAL A 191 -0.16 -2.82 -2.98
CA VAL A 191 0.18 -4.18 -3.41
C VAL A 191 1.70 -4.28 -3.49
N ALA A 192 2.24 -5.23 -2.76
CA ALA A 192 3.67 -5.54 -2.66
C ALA A 192 3.89 -7.06 -2.81
N GLY A 193 5.15 -7.47 -2.90
CA GLY A 193 5.55 -8.87 -2.89
C GLY A 193 6.56 -9.13 -1.79
N GLN A 194 6.26 -10.04 -0.85
CA GLN A 194 7.25 -10.50 0.11
C GLN A 194 8.17 -11.52 -0.52
N LYS A 195 9.48 -11.35 -0.33
CA LYS A 195 10.47 -12.34 -0.74
C LYS A 195 10.48 -13.48 0.28
N CYS A 196 10.12 -14.68 -0.17
CA CYS A 196 10.13 -15.90 0.65
C CYS A 196 10.23 -17.14 -0.26
N ASN A 197 10.23 -18.33 0.35
CA ASN A 197 10.05 -19.57 -0.39
C ASN A 197 8.54 -19.90 -0.46
N LEU A 198 7.94 -19.72 -1.63
CA LEU A 198 6.49 -19.93 -1.85
C LEU A 198 6.05 -21.37 -1.59
N GLU A 199 6.89 -22.37 -1.88
CA GLU A 199 6.55 -23.77 -1.64
C GLU A 199 6.48 -24.08 -0.15
N ASP A 200 7.42 -23.54 0.63
CA ASP A 200 7.46 -23.72 2.07
C ASP A 200 6.31 -22.98 2.76
N GLU A 201 6.00 -21.75 2.32
CA GLU A 201 4.83 -21.02 2.82
C GLU A 201 3.51 -21.69 2.44
N THR A 202 3.41 -22.28 1.25
CA THR A 202 2.25 -23.10 0.85
C THR A 202 2.05 -24.28 1.81
N LYS A 203 3.12 -24.98 2.20
CA LYS A 203 3.03 -26.05 3.21
C LYS A 203 2.59 -25.51 4.57
N ASN A 204 3.03 -24.33 4.97
CA ASN A 204 2.62 -23.69 6.23
C ASN A 204 1.13 -23.32 6.22
N ILE A 205 0.63 -22.79 5.10
CA ILE A 205 -0.79 -22.46 4.91
C ILE A 205 -1.64 -23.72 5.10
N HIS A 206 -1.31 -24.84 4.45
CA HIS A 206 -2.06 -26.08 4.61
C HIS A 206 -2.13 -26.55 6.06
N LYS A 207 -1.00 -26.55 6.78
CA LYS A 207 -0.94 -26.93 8.20
C LYS A 207 -1.79 -26.02 9.09
N LEU A 208 -1.77 -24.71 8.83
CA LEU A 208 -2.55 -23.75 9.61
C LEU A 208 -4.06 -23.97 9.37
N TRP A 209 -4.45 -24.30 8.14
CA TRP A 209 -5.85 -24.50 7.76
C TRP A 209 -6.45 -25.79 8.35
N GLU A 210 -5.66 -26.86 8.49
CA GLU A 210 -6.09 -28.08 9.20
C GLU A 210 -6.56 -27.83 10.64
N SER A 211 -6.05 -26.77 11.26
CA SER A 211 -6.34 -26.41 12.66
C SER A 211 -7.31 -25.24 12.83
N THR A 212 -7.76 -24.63 11.72
CA THR A 212 -8.59 -23.42 11.75
C THR A 212 -10.07 -23.78 11.59
N GLU A 213 -10.88 -23.41 12.59
CA GLU A 213 -12.33 -23.57 12.53
C GLU A 213 -13.00 -22.26 12.10
N ALA A 214 -13.95 -22.36 11.18
CA ALA A 214 -14.80 -21.22 10.81
C ALA A 214 -15.59 -20.74 12.03
N LEU A 215 -15.75 -19.42 12.17
CA LEU A 215 -16.63 -18.86 13.18
C LEU A 215 -18.06 -19.38 12.94
N PRO A 216 -18.75 -19.95 13.95
CA PRO A 216 -20.04 -20.60 13.72
C PRO A 216 -21.10 -19.71 13.05
N HIS A 217 -21.05 -18.40 13.30
CA HIS A 217 -21.97 -17.41 12.72
C HIS A 217 -21.57 -16.92 11.31
N ARG A 218 -20.43 -17.38 10.78
CA ARG A 218 -19.90 -17.07 9.43
C ARG A 218 -19.56 -18.34 8.64
N ALA A 219 -20.03 -19.51 9.06
CA ALA A 219 -19.74 -20.79 8.41
C ALA A 219 -20.29 -20.90 6.98
N HIS A 220 -21.21 -20.02 6.57
CA HIS A 220 -21.71 -19.90 5.20
C HIS A 220 -20.76 -19.16 4.24
N ILE A 221 -19.70 -18.55 4.77
CA ILE A 221 -18.69 -17.84 3.97
C ILE A 221 -17.57 -18.84 3.67
N ALA A 222 -17.45 -19.23 2.41
CA ALA A 222 -16.47 -20.20 1.93
C ALA A 222 -15.82 -19.69 0.63
N PRO A 223 -14.57 -20.09 0.35
CA PRO A 223 -13.95 -19.83 -0.95
C PRO A 223 -14.69 -20.56 -2.07
N ASP A 224 -14.51 -20.06 -3.30
CA ASP A 224 -14.93 -20.77 -4.50
C ASP A 224 -14.21 -22.12 -4.61
N GLU A 225 -14.89 -23.15 -5.13
CA GLU A 225 -14.37 -24.52 -5.23
C GLU A 225 -13.19 -24.62 -6.20
N ASP A 226 -13.08 -23.70 -7.16
CA ASP A 226 -11.99 -23.65 -8.13
C ASP A 226 -10.70 -23.02 -7.57
N LEU A 227 -10.76 -22.40 -6.38
CA LEU A 227 -9.60 -21.77 -5.75
C LEU A 227 -8.73 -22.78 -5.00
N ILE A 228 -7.41 -22.59 -5.08
CA ILE A 228 -6.42 -23.48 -4.47
C ILE A 228 -5.70 -22.74 -3.35
N ALA A 229 -5.60 -23.37 -2.18
CA ALA A 229 -4.85 -22.83 -1.06
C ALA A 229 -3.34 -22.90 -1.36
N ARG A 230 -2.68 -21.75 -1.48
CA ARG A 230 -1.23 -21.63 -1.74
C ARG A 230 -0.72 -20.24 -1.39
N ALA A 231 0.58 -20.06 -1.23
CA ALA A 231 1.15 -18.72 -1.21
C ALA A 231 1.03 -18.12 -2.62
N GLU A 232 0.05 -17.24 -2.84
CA GLU A 232 -0.28 -16.75 -4.18
C GLU A 232 0.86 -15.86 -4.71
N PRO A 233 1.45 -16.20 -5.87
CA PRO A 233 2.53 -15.40 -6.43
C PRO A 233 2.02 -14.01 -6.85
N LEU A 234 2.87 -13.00 -6.68
CA LEU A 234 2.62 -11.67 -7.24
C LEU A 234 2.67 -11.73 -8.77
N VAL A 235 1.66 -11.17 -9.45
CA VAL A 235 1.51 -11.36 -10.90
C VAL A 235 2.67 -10.76 -11.69
N GLU A 236 3.17 -9.60 -11.28
CA GLU A 236 4.29 -8.91 -11.92
C GLU A 236 5.64 -9.58 -11.61
N ASP A 237 5.70 -10.40 -10.56
CA ASP A 237 6.92 -11.06 -10.10
C ASP A 237 6.62 -12.37 -9.35
N PRO A 238 6.50 -13.50 -10.06
CA PRO A 238 6.02 -14.75 -9.48
C PRO A 238 6.92 -15.38 -8.42
N ASP A 239 8.12 -14.82 -8.19
CA ASP A 239 9.05 -15.24 -7.14
C ASP A 239 8.71 -14.61 -5.77
N LEU A 240 7.76 -13.67 -5.73
CA LEU A 240 7.34 -12.98 -4.52
C LEU A 240 5.92 -13.39 -4.10
N TRP A 241 5.66 -13.46 -2.80
CA TRP A 241 4.34 -13.72 -2.25
C TRP A 241 3.52 -12.44 -2.24
N LYS A 242 2.37 -12.41 -2.91
CA LYS A 242 1.48 -11.26 -2.95
C LYS A 242 1.05 -10.83 -1.54
N THR A 243 1.38 -9.60 -1.19
CA THR A 243 1.08 -8.95 0.09
C THR A 243 0.33 -7.64 -0.16
N VAL A 244 -0.83 -7.48 0.48
CA VAL A 244 -1.66 -6.27 0.40
C VAL A 244 -1.60 -5.53 1.73
N VAL A 245 -1.36 -4.23 1.71
CA VAL A 245 -1.35 -3.37 2.90
C VAL A 245 -2.40 -2.29 2.79
N LEU A 246 -3.20 -2.14 3.83
CA LEU A 246 -4.26 -1.14 3.91
C LEU A 246 -3.98 -0.15 5.04
N LEU A 247 -3.95 1.14 4.72
CA LEU A 247 -3.78 2.20 5.71
C LEU A 247 -4.83 3.29 5.54
N ARG A 248 -5.21 3.91 6.65
CA ARG A 248 -5.98 5.17 6.66
C ARG A 248 -5.21 6.23 7.42
N PHE A 249 -4.83 7.29 6.74
CA PHE A 249 -4.15 8.46 7.30
C PHE A 249 -5.16 9.55 7.65
N ASP A 250 -5.01 10.20 8.81
CA ASP A 250 -5.64 11.49 9.11
C ASP A 250 -4.61 12.60 8.89
N LEU A 251 -4.91 13.50 7.94
CA LEU A 251 -4.02 14.58 7.53
C LEU A 251 -3.93 15.72 8.56
N GLU A 252 -4.97 15.90 9.39
CA GLU A 252 -5.05 16.94 10.42
C GLU A 252 -4.24 16.54 11.65
N THR A 253 -4.43 15.31 12.14
CA THR A 253 -3.74 14.80 13.33
C THR A 253 -2.38 14.18 13.02
N LYS A 254 -2.05 13.97 11.74
CA LYS A 254 -0.83 13.27 11.29
C LYS A 254 -0.72 11.87 11.89
N THR A 255 -1.85 11.16 11.93
CA THR A 255 -1.92 9.79 12.47
C THR A 255 -2.24 8.76 11.39
N VAL A 256 -1.85 7.52 11.65
CA VAL A 256 -2.36 6.33 10.96
C VAL A 256 -3.43 5.72 11.84
N ASP A 257 -4.67 5.74 11.36
CA ASP A 257 -5.89 5.42 12.12
C ASP A 257 -6.36 3.97 11.94
N ALA A 258 -5.81 3.26 10.96
CA ALA A 258 -6.07 1.84 10.72
C ALA A 258 -4.91 1.24 9.92
N GLN A 259 -4.48 0.03 10.28
CA GLN A 259 -3.40 -0.69 9.60
C GLN A 259 -3.72 -2.17 9.46
N TYR A 260 -3.62 -2.67 8.23
CA TYR A 260 -3.78 -4.10 7.95
C TYR A 260 -2.72 -4.57 6.97
N VAL A 261 -2.21 -5.77 7.20
CA VAL A 261 -1.35 -6.51 6.26
C VAL A 261 -2.05 -7.82 5.95
N PHE A 262 -2.16 -8.15 4.67
CA PHE A 262 -2.81 -9.36 4.19
C PHE A 262 -1.88 -10.09 3.22
N HIS A 263 -1.62 -11.37 3.48
CA HIS A 263 -0.99 -12.25 2.49
C HIS A 263 -2.04 -13.07 1.78
N ASP A 264 -1.92 -13.15 0.46
CA ASP A 264 -2.86 -13.88 -0.38
C ASP A 264 -2.54 -15.39 -0.32
N CYS A 265 -3.45 -16.16 0.27
CA CYS A 265 -3.34 -17.61 0.40
C CYS A 265 -4.13 -18.35 -0.71
N GLY A 266 -4.51 -17.67 -1.81
CA GLY A 266 -5.23 -18.20 -2.96
C GLY A 266 -6.73 -18.39 -2.70
N THR A 267 -7.10 -19.06 -1.62
CA THR A 267 -8.51 -19.23 -1.21
C THR A 267 -8.99 -18.13 -0.26
N THR A 268 -8.07 -17.36 0.32
CA THR A 268 -8.35 -16.44 1.43
C THR A 268 -7.14 -15.55 1.67
N TYR A 269 -7.34 -14.47 2.41
CA TYR A 269 -6.24 -13.70 2.98
C TYR A 269 -5.95 -14.12 4.41
N THR A 270 -4.68 -14.23 4.79
CA THR A 270 -4.26 -14.23 6.19
C THR A 270 -3.91 -12.80 6.60
N GLY A 271 -4.59 -12.28 7.63
CA GLY A 271 -4.53 -10.87 8.00
C GLY A 271 -3.84 -10.61 9.34
N LYS A 272 -3.07 -9.53 9.41
CA LYS A 272 -2.51 -8.94 10.63
C LYS A 272 -2.98 -7.49 10.76
N THR A 273 -3.31 -7.08 11.97
CA THR A 273 -3.76 -5.73 12.31
C THR A 273 -3.60 -5.44 13.80
N ASP A 274 -3.42 -4.17 14.13
CA ASP A 274 -3.49 -3.59 15.47
C ASP A 274 -4.88 -2.99 15.79
N ASP A 275 -5.83 -3.06 14.85
CA ASP A 275 -7.20 -2.59 15.07
C ASP A 275 -8.00 -3.58 15.92
N VAL A 276 -8.10 -3.26 17.22
CA VAL A 276 -8.87 -4.05 18.18
C VAL A 276 -10.34 -4.19 17.78
N SER A 277 -10.92 -3.23 17.06
CA SER A 277 -12.34 -3.25 16.70
C SER A 277 -12.71 -4.43 15.80
N ALA A 278 -11.74 -5.00 15.07
CA ALA A 278 -11.92 -6.22 14.29
C ALA A 278 -12.13 -7.49 15.14
N PHE A 279 -11.86 -7.42 16.45
CA PHE A 279 -11.90 -8.55 17.39
C PHE A 279 -12.96 -8.40 18.49
N LEU A 280 -13.68 -7.28 18.52
CA LEU A 280 -14.71 -6.99 19.51
C LEU A 280 -16.12 -7.25 18.97
N ASP A 281 -17.03 -7.59 19.88
CA ASP A 281 -18.45 -7.70 19.60
C ASP A 281 -19.16 -6.34 19.62
N GLU A 282 -20.49 -6.34 19.44
CA GLU A 282 -21.30 -5.12 19.44
C GLU A 282 -21.30 -4.37 20.80
N LYS A 283 -20.90 -5.01 21.90
CA LYS A 283 -20.79 -4.41 23.24
C LYS A 283 -19.40 -3.83 23.50
N GLY A 284 -18.42 -4.17 22.67
CA GLY A 284 -17.01 -3.81 22.83
C GLY A 284 -16.23 -4.84 23.64
N GLU A 285 -16.69 -6.08 23.71
CA GLU A 285 -16.05 -7.18 24.44
C GLU A 285 -15.41 -8.18 23.45
N PHE A 286 -14.29 -8.80 23.83
CA PHE A 286 -13.71 -9.87 23.02
C PHE A 286 -14.64 -11.09 23.01
N PHE A 287 -14.80 -11.74 21.86
CA PHE A 287 -15.63 -12.95 21.74
C PHE A 287 -15.15 -14.10 22.63
N SER A 288 -13.85 -14.17 22.94
CA SER A 288 -13.27 -15.12 23.89
C SER A 288 -11.83 -14.72 24.26
N GLU A 289 -11.28 -15.34 25.30
CA GLU A 289 -9.85 -15.20 25.66
C GLU A 289 -8.91 -15.70 24.54
N LYS A 290 -9.35 -16.68 23.73
CA LYS A 290 -8.61 -17.14 22.55
C LYS A 290 -8.48 -16.02 21.51
N ILE A 291 -9.58 -15.31 21.22
CA ILE A 291 -9.60 -14.18 20.28
C ILE A 291 -8.76 -13.02 20.79
N LYS A 292 -8.80 -12.73 22.10
CA LYS A 292 -7.93 -11.71 22.71
C LYS A 292 -6.45 -12.01 22.52
N LYS A 293 -6.02 -13.25 22.76
CA LYS A 293 -4.63 -13.68 22.51
C LYS A 293 -4.24 -13.59 21.02
N GLN A 294 -5.17 -13.91 20.11
CA GLN A 294 -4.95 -13.75 18.68
C GLN A 294 -4.75 -12.27 18.30
N PHE A 295 -5.53 -11.35 18.88
CA PHE A 295 -5.33 -9.92 18.71
C PHE A 295 -3.94 -9.48 19.22
N GLU A 296 -3.54 -9.87 20.43
CA GLU A 296 -2.22 -9.52 20.99
C GLU A 296 -1.07 -10.01 20.09
N GLN A 297 -1.18 -11.23 19.55
CA GLN A 297 -0.21 -11.78 18.59
C GLN A 297 -0.24 -11.03 17.25
N SER A 298 -1.43 -10.68 16.76
CA SER A 298 -1.63 -9.92 15.53
C SER A 298 -0.99 -8.53 15.64
N ALA A 299 -1.31 -7.78 16.70
CA ALA A 299 -0.77 -6.45 16.95
C ALA A 299 0.76 -6.47 17.14
N SER A 300 1.29 -7.48 17.84
CA SER A 300 2.74 -7.64 18.02
C SER A 300 3.47 -7.93 16.70
N ALA A 301 2.88 -8.73 15.80
CA ALA A 301 3.46 -9.06 14.50
C ALA A 301 3.48 -7.88 13.52
N MET A 302 2.72 -6.81 13.76
CA MET A 302 2.72 -5.64 12.87
C MET A 302 4.11 -4.98 12.74
N LYS A 303 4.95 -5.10 13.77
CA LYS A 303 6.33 -4.56 13.75
C LYS A 303 7.17 -5.16 12.62
N ASP A 304 6.91 -6.41 12.25
CA ASP A 304 7.67 -7.15 11.23
C ASP A 304 7.39 -6.60 9.81
N TYR A 305 6.32 -5.79 9.68
CA TYR A 305 5.89 -5.15 8.43
C TYR A 305 6.10 -3.62 8.45
N GLY A 306 6.86 -3.09 9.41
CA GLY A 306 7.12 -1.66 9.56
C GLY A 306 7.57 -0.99 8.26
N THR A 307 8.41 -1.68 7.48
CA THR A 307 8.88 -1.22 6.16
C THR A 307 7.75 -0.88 5.20
N LEU A 308 6.70 -1.69 5.14
CA LEU A 308 5.56 -1.44 4.25
C LEU A 308 4.76 -0.20 4.70
N PHE A 309 4.67 0.05 6.01
CA PHE A 309 4.01 1.26 6.52
C PHE A 309 4.82 2.52 6.20
N GLU A 310 6.14 2.47 6.38
CA GLU A 310 7.03 3.57 5.97
C GLU A 310 6.98 3.81 4.46
N LEU A 311 6.87 2.74 3.67
CA LEU A 311 6.71 2.84 2.21
C LEU A 311 5.41 3.54 1.83
N CYS A 312 4.28 3.16 2.45
CA CYS A 312 3.00 3.83 2.22
C CYS A 312 3.03 5.31 2.62
N LYS A 313 3.66 5.66 3.76
CA LYS A 313 3.86 7.07 4.16
C LYS A 313 4.65 7.83 3.09
N THR A 314 5.70 7.22 2.57
CA THR A 314 6.52 7.80 1.49
C THR A 314 5.71 7.98 0.21
N CYS A 315 4.88 7.00 -0.15
CA CYS A 315 4.00 7.05 -1.31
C CYS A 315 2.94 8.17 -1.24
N LEU A 316 2.70 8.80 -0.09
CA LEU A 316 1.90 10.04 -0.03
C LEU A 316 2.52 11.20 -0.83
N LEU A 317 3.81 11.09 -1.19
CA LEU A 317 4.50 12.04 -2.07
C LEU A 317 4.25 11.79 -3.56
N LEU A 318 3.66 10.66 -3.97
CA LEU A 318 3.42 10.34 -5.38
C LEU A 318 2.60 11.40 -6.14
N PRO A 319 1.50 11.97 -5.58
CA PRO A 319 0.79 13.05 -6.24
C PRO A 319 1.70 14.26 -6.51
N THR A 320 2.54 14.62 -5.53
CA THR A 320 3.51 15.72 -5.67
C THR A 320 4.61 15.39 -6.68
N PHE A 321 5.08 14.14 -6.71
CA PHE A 321 6.06 13.67 -7.68
C PHE A 321 5.53 13.79 -9.12
N PHE A 322 4.28 13.41 -9.38
CA PHE A 322 3.64 13.58 -10.69
C PHE A 322 3.42 15.05 -11.04
N GLU A 323 3.06 15.90 -10.08
CA GLU A 323 2.94 17.35 -10.30
C GLU A 323 4.30 17.98 -10.66
N ALA A 324 5.37 17.57 -9.98
CA ALA A 324 6.73 18.06 -10.22
C ALA A 324 7.28 17.70 -11.61
N HIS A 325 6.75 16.64 -12.22
CA HIS A 325 7.13 16.17 -13.56
C HIS A 325 5.97 16.29 -14.55
N ASN A 326 5.02 17.19 -14.32
CA ASN A 326 3.80 17.26 -15.12
C ASN A 326 4.07 17.49 -16.62
N ASP A 327 5.14 18.21 -16.95
CA ASP A 327 5.55 18.47 -18.33
C ASP A 327 6.12 17.24 -19.05
N ASP A 328 6.52 16.21 -18.31
CA ASP A 328 7.11 14.97 -18.82
C ASP A 328 6.09 13.81 -18.90
N ILE A 329 4.81 14.06 -18.55
CA ILE A 329 3.78 13.02 -18.52
C ILE A 329 3.28 12.71 -19.93
N GLU A 330 3.40 11.45 -20.32
CA GLU A 330 2.76 10.88 -21.50
C GLU A 330 1.38 10.30 -21.14
N ILE A 331 0.44 10.30 -22.09
CA ILE A 331 -0.85 9.62 -21.93
C ILE A 331 -0.87 8.37 -22.80
N GLU A 332 -0.91 7.20 -22.17
CA GLU A 332 -1.09 5.92 -22.84
C GLU A 332 -2.56 5.49 -22.77
N ARG A 333 -3.11 4.98 -23.89
CA ARG A 333 -4.50 4.55 -23.95
C ARG A 333 -4.61 3.04 -23.89
N HIS A 334 -5.04 2.52 -22.75
CA HIS A 334 -5.12 1.08 -22.47
C HIS A 334 -6.54 0.57 -22.76
N PRO A 335 -6.74 -0.44 -23.64
CA PRO A 335 -8.04 -1.03 -23.86
C PRO A 335 -8.49 -1.83 -22.64
N THR A 336 -9.76 -1.71 -22.27
CA THR A 336 -10.34 -2.51 -21.17
C THR A 336 -10.92 -3.82 -21.72
N SER A 337 -11.06 -4.83 -20.87
CA SER A 337 -11.78 -6.07 -21.21
C SER A 337 -13.23 -5.80 -21.62
N PHE A 338 -13.84 -4.70 -21.15
CA PHE A 338 -15.18 -4.28 -21.54
C PHE A 338 -15.31 -4.01 -23.05
N ARG A 339 -14.23 -3.56 -23.71
CA ARG A 339 -14.23 -3.37 -25.17
C ARG A 339 -14.55 -4.67 -25.90
N GLU A 340 -13.91 -5.76 -25.50
CA GLU A 340 -14.16 -7.09 -26.06
C GLU A 340 -15.52 -7.62 -25.59
N TYR A 341 -15.81 -7.54 -24.29
CA TYR A 341 -17.08 -7.95 -23.70
C TYR A 341 -18.29 -7.36 -24.44
N ARG A 342 -18.26 -6.05 -24.74
CA ARG A 342 -19.34 -5.34 -25.45
C ARG A 342 -19.51 -5.78 -26.91
N SER A 343 -18.43 -6.26 -27.54
CA SER A 343 -18.47 -6.69 -28.95
C SER A 343 -19.29 -7.97 -29.16
N HIS A 344 -19.43 -8.79 -28.12
CA HIS A 344 -20.21 -10.02 -28.19
C HIS A 344 -21.71 -9.75 -28.03
N LEU A 345 -22.50 -10.10 -29.07
CA LEU A 345 -23.96 -9.92 -29.12
C LEU A 345 -24.70 -10.51 -27.90
N LYS A 346 -24.20 -11.63 -27.35
CA LYS A 346 -24.78 -12.29 -26.15
C LYS A 346 -24.79 -11.37 -24.91
N ASN A 347 -23.82 -10.46 -24.82
CA ASN A 347 -23.64 -9.56 -23.67
C ASN A 347 -24.45 -8.26 -23.78
N LYS A 348 -25.05 -7.97 -24.95
CA LYS A 348 -25.78 -6.73 -25.23
C LYS A 348 -26.86 -6.42 -24.21
N LYS A 349 -27.70 -7.41 -23.92
CA LYS A 349 -28.79 -7.27 -22.94
C LYS A 349 -28.31 -7.05 -21.50
N VAL A 350 -27.05 -7.38 -21.19
CA VAL A 350 -26.48 -7.18 -19.86
C VAL A 350 -26.02 -5.73 -19.73
N PHE A 351 -25.11 -5.27 -20.60
CA PHE A 351 -24.56 -3.92 -20.44
C PHE A 351 -25.58 -2.81 -20.72
N GLU A 352 -26.62 -3.06 -21.53
CA GLU A 352 -27.72 -2.09 -21.76
C GLU A 352 -28.57 -1.81 -20.51
N ARG A 353 -28.46 -2.63 -19.46
CA ARG A 353 -29.10 -2.38 -18.15
C ARG A 353 -28.31 -1.42 -17.27
N VAL A 354 -27.06 -1.15 -17.63
CA VAL A 354 -26.13 -0.32 -16.87
C VAL A 354 -26.07 1.07 -17.52
N ASN A 355 -25.94 2.11 -16.69
CA ASN A 355 -25.78 3.48 -17.19
C ASN A 355 -24.55 3.56 -18.12
N PRO A 356 -24.66 4.19 -19.31
CA PRO A 356 -23.56 4.32 -20.27
C PRO A 356 -22.28 4.95 -19.72
N LYS A 357 -22.33 5.69 -18.60
CA LYS A 357 -21.14 6.20 -17.91
C LYS A 357 -20.15 5.09 -17.52
N HIS A 358 -20.64 3.86 -17.34
CA HIS A 358 -19.83 2.68 -17.02
C HIS A 358 -19.33 1.93 -18.24
N TRP A 359 -19.64 2.36 -19.47
CA TRP A 359 -19.22 1.68 -20.69
C TRP A 359 -17.80 2.11 -21.09
N ILE A 360 -16.83 1.81 -20.21
CA ILE A 360 -15.45 2.26 -20.34
C ILE A 360 -14.71 1.26 -21.23
N THR A 361 -14.45 1.62 -22.49
CA THR A 361 -13.74 0.75 -23.46
C THR A 361 -12.23 0.98 -23.49
N TYR A 362 -11.78 2.09 -22.94
CA TYR A 362 -10.38 2.45 -22.79
C TYR A 362 -10.20 3.25 -21.51
N ARG A 363 -9.01 3.19 -20.94
CA ARG A 363 -8.55 4.06 -19.87
C ARG A 363 -7.31 4.80 -20.31
N ASP A 364 -7.26 6.08 -19.98
CA ASP A 364 -6.09 6.90 -20.21
C ASP A 364 -5.20 6.79 -18.97
N VAL A 365 -3.98 6.30 -19.18
CA VAL A 365 -2.98 6.04 -18.15
C VAL A 365 -1.90 7.11 -18.25
N ARG A 366 -1.64 7.81 -17.15
CA ARG A 366 -0.60 8.83 -17.06
C ARG A 366 0.76 8.16 -16.83
N LEU A 367 1.60 8.14 -17.85
CA LEU A 367 2.91 7.52 -17.79
C LEU A 367 4.00 8.57 -17.54
N LEU A 368 4.84 8.31 -16.55
CA LEU A 368 6.09 9.02 -16.32
C LEU A 368 7.26 8.05 -16.45
N ARG A 369 8.05 8.18 -17.53
CA ARG A 369 9.22 7.33 -17.76
C ARG A 369 10.38 7.77 -16.86
N ALA A 370 11.24 6.83 -16.49
CA ALA A 370 12.49 7.18 -15.82
C ALA A 370 13.40 7.96 -16.80
N PRO A 371 14.09 9.01 -16.34
CA PRO A 371 15.19 9.58 -17.09
C PRO A 371 16.30 8.51 -17.26
N PRO A 372 17.16 8.61 -18.30
CA PRO A 372 18.23 7.65 -18.57
C PRO A 372 19.41 7.72 -17.58
N THR A 373 19.18 8.16 -16.34
CA THR A 373 20.19 8.32 -15.30
C THR A 373 20.33 7.06 -14.47
N ARG A 374 21.57 6.72 -14.06
CA ARG A 374 21.83 5.54 -13.25
C ARG A 374 21.43 5.78 -11.79
N SER A 375 20.61 4.89 -11.25
CA SER A 375 20.25 4.91 -9.83
C SER A 375 21.35 4.30 -8.94
N PRO A 376 21.48 4.72 -7.66
CA PRO A 376 22.30 4.02 -6.67
C PRO A 376 21.89 2.55 -6.52
N ASP A 377 22.78 1.63 -6.19
CA ASP A 377 22.43 0.22 -5.99
C ASP A 377 21.78 -0.04 -4.63
N ARG A 378 22.07 0.82 -3.64
CA ARG A 378 21.38 0.83 -2.35
C ARG A 378 21.08 2.25 -1.90
N THR A 379 19.93 2.42 -1.28
CA THR A 379 19.47 3.71 -0.78
C THR A 379 18.82 3.59 0.59
N ILE A 380 19.13 4.53 1.48
CA ILE A 380 18.46 4.71 2.76
C ILE A 380 17.60 5.97 2.74
N PHE A 381 16.38 5.86 3.24
CA PHE A 381 15.53 7.02 3.50
C PHE A 381 14.67 6.85 4.76
N ASN A 382 14.17 7.99 5.24
CA ASN A 382 13.17 8.08 6.29
C ASN A 382 11.86 8.53 5.66
N ALA A 383 10.75 7.90 6.03
CA ALA A 383 9.44 8.32 5.54
C ALA A 383 8.96 9.64 6.19
N PRO A 384 7.94 10.29 5.63
CA PRO A 384 7.25 11.41 6.28
C PRO A 384 6.72 11.05 7.68
N GLU A 385 6.80 11.98 8.63
CA GLU A 385 6.35 11.76 10.01
C GLU A 385 4.83 11.56 10.11
N TYR A 386 4.41 10.32 10.38
CA TYR A 386 3.07 9.94 10.83
C TYR A 386 3.19 8.98 12.00
N LYS A 387 2.37 9.19 13.03
CA LYS A 387 2.34 8.33 14.23
C LYS A 387 1.17 7.35 14.16
N VAL A 388 1.38 6.11 14.60
CA VAL A 388 0.26 5.17 14.78
C VAL A 388 -0.61 5.68 15.92
N GLU A 389 -1.92 5.75 15.71
CA GLU A 389 -2.86 6.14 16.76
C GLU A 389 -2.98 5.02 17.80
N LYS A 390 -2.39 5.23 18.98
CA LYS A 390 -2.42 4.26 20.10
C LYS A 390 -3.09 4.81 21.37
N SER A 391 -3.59 6.04 21.34
CA SER A 391 -4.14 6.71 22.54
C SER A 391 -5.54 6.22 22.92
N GLY A 392 -6.15 5.36 22.11
CA GLY A 392 -7.49 4.85 22.33
C GLY A 392 -8.05 4.12 21.12
N TYR A 393 -9.34 3.84 21.17
CA TYR A 393 -10.08 3.26 20.05
C TYR A 393 -11.48 3.86 19.97
N TRP A 394 -12.11 3.74 18.81
CA TRP A 394 -13.49 4.17 18.61
C TRP A 394 -14.46 3.10 19.12
N ARG A 395 -15.32 3.49 20.07
CA ARG A 395 -16.43 2.66 20.52
C ARG A 395 -17.73 3.13 19.90
N LYS A 396 -18.46 2.22 19.25
CA LYS A 396 -19.79 2.49 18.71
C LYS A 396 -20.77 2.84 19.84
N LEU A 397 -21.61 3.84 19.61
CA LEU A 397 -22.75 4.20 20.45
C LEU A 397 -24.03 4.14 19.61
N PRO A 398 -25.21 4.03 20.23
CA PRO A 398 -26.47 4.23 19.52
C PRO A 398 -26.52 5.62 18.83
N ILE A 399 -27.22 5.71 17.70
CA ILE A 399 -27.28 6.94 16.86
C ILE A 399 -27.82 8.15 17.65
N ASP A 400 -28.71 7.90 18.61
CA ASP A 400 -29.34 8.89 19.49
C ASP A 400 -28.44 9.33 20.67
N VAL A 401 -27.25 8.74 20.81
CA VAL A 401 -26.32 9.04 21.90
C VAL A 401 -25.15 9.86 21.37
N GLU A 402 -24.93 11.02 21.99
CA GLU A 402 -23.78 11.89 21.76
C GLU A 402 -22.56 11.37 22.54
N GLY A 403 -21.47 11.11 21.83
CA GLY A 403 -20.16 10.84 22.42
C GLY A 403 -19.17 11.93 22.04
N ARG A 404 -17.87 11.66 22.24
CA ARG A 404 -16.80 12.64 21.99
C ARG A 404 -15.77 12.11 21.00
N ASP A 405 -15.21 12.99 20.19
CA ASP A 405 -14.12 12.65 19.28
C ASP A 405 -12.74 12.62 19.96
N LYS A 406 -11.67 12.35 19.20
CA LYS A 406 -10.28 12.32 19.71
C LYS A 406 -9.86 13.63 20.37
N VAL A 407 -10.40 14.76 19.92
CA VAL A 407 -10.10 16.11 20.41
C VAL A 407 -11.19 16.65 21.34
N GLY A 408 -12.11 15.79 21.77
CA GLY A 408 -13.16 16.08 22.74
C GLY A 408 -14.40 16.80 22.19
N ARG A 409 -14.53 16.99 20.87
CA ARG A 409 -15.70 17.58 20.22
C ARG A 409 -16.87 16.58 20.20
N PRO A 410 -18.13 17.05 20.31
CA PRO A 410 -19.28 16.16 20.29
C PRO A 410 -19.46 15.49 18.93
N ILE A 411 -19.78 14.19 18.94
CA ILE A 411 -20.07 13.38 17.75
C ILE A 411 -21.17 12.36 18.07
N HIS A 412 -22.09 12.13 17.14
CA HIS A 412 -23.18 11.17 17.35
C HIS A 412 -22.77 9.75 16.95
N GLY A 413 -23.33 8.75 17.65
CA GLY A 413 -23.17 7.34 17.28
C GLY A 413 -21.84 6.69 17.67
N ARG A 414 -20.95 7.38 18.40
CA ARG A 414 -19.71 6.82 18.96
C ARG A 414 -19.02 7.74 19.95
N THR A 415 -18.06 7.19 20.68
CA THR A 415 -17.10 7.96 21.49
C THR A 415 -15.70 7.40 21.33
N TRP A 416 -14.71 8.29 21.33
CA TRP A 416 -13.32 7.94 21.55
C TRP A 416 -13.18 7.43 22.98
N VAL A 417 -12.61 6.24 23.13
CA VAL A 417 -12.28 5.66 24.44
C VAL A 417 -10.77 5.75 24.60
N SER A 418 -10.33 6.72 25.40
CA SER A 418 -8.92 6.88 25.73
C SER A 418 -8.42 5.67 26.51
N GLN A 419 -7.31 5.10 26.07
CA GLN A 419 -6.57 4.10 26.84
C GLN A 419 -5.42 4.81 27.56
N VAL A 420 -5.41 4.72 28.89
CA VAL A 420 -4.25 5.15 29.68
C VAL A 420 -3.18 4.08 29.53
N GLN A 421 -2.18 4.33 28.68
CA GLN A 421 -1.00 3.47 28.64
C GLN A 421 -0.20 3.70 29.92
N SER A 422 0.00 2.66 30.73
CA SER A 422 0.82 2.70 31.94
C SER A 422 2.33 2.68 31.66
N TRP A 423 2.72 2.91 30.40
CA TRP A 423 4.09 2.93 29.93
C TRP A 423 4.25 4.01 28.85
N VAL A 424 5.34 4.77 28.95
CA VAL A 424 5.77 5.77 27.97
C VAL A 424 6.38 5.02 26.80
N GLU A 425 5.89 5.27 25.59
CA GLU A 425 6.46 4.74 24.36
C GLU A 425 7.87 5.32 24.15
N ASP A 426 8.84 4.45 23.83
CA ASP A 426 10.09 4.86 23.20
C ASP A 426 9.74 5.77 22.02
N SER A 427 10.48 6.86 21.87
CA SER A 427 10.19 7.91 20.88
C SER A 427 9.88 7.30 19.50
N PRO A 428 8.89 7.82 18.75
CA PRO A 428 8.60 7.33 17.41
C PRO A 428 9.75 7.72 16.49
N THR A 429 10.82 6.96 16.48
CA THR A 429 11.87 7.09 15.48
C THR A 429 11.31 6.49 14.21
N ASN A 430 11.10 7.32 13.18
CA ASN A 430 10.87 6.84 11.82
C ASN A 430 11.86 5.70 11.56
N SER A 431 11.34 4.54 11.15
CA SER A 431 12.20 3.40 10.89
C SER A 431 12.97 3.67 9.59
N THR A 432 14.29 3.57 9.67
CA THR A 432 15.16 3.64 8.50
C THR A 432 14.77 2.54 7.52
N VAL A 433 14.46 2.90 6.27
CA VAL A 433 14.18 1.94 5.19
C VAL A 433 15.42 1.79 4.34
N PHE A 434 15.85 0.55 4.13
CA PHE A 434 16.92 0.17 3.22
C PHE A 434 16.29 -0.36 1.93
N ALA A 435 16.63 0.25 0.81
CA ALA A 435 16.27 -0.20 -0.53
C ALA A 435 17.51 -0.78 -1.21
N SER A 436 17.44 -1.99 -1.75
CA SER A 436 18.56 -2.72 -2.36
C SER A 436 18.17 -3.24 -3.75
N ARG A 437 18.97 -2.91 -4.76
CA ARG A 437 18.81 -3.41 -6.13
C ARG A 437 19.56 -4.74 -6.29
N GLY A 438 18.97 -5.69 -7.01
CA GLY A 438 19.52 -7.05 -7.15
C GLY A 438 20.94 -7.05 -7.75
N GLY A 439 21.91 -7.58 -7.01
CA GLY A 439 23.32 -7.62 -7.40
C GLY A 439 23.61 -8.66 -8.49
N GLY A 440 23.75 -8.19 -9.73
CA GLY A 440 24.48 -8.93 -10.76
C GLY A 440 26.00 -8.87 -10.54
N GLU A 441 26.76 -9.73 -11.24
CA GLU A 441 28.21 -9.53 -11.33
C GLU A 441 28.50 -8.14 -11.89
N ILE A 442 29.32 -7.36 -11.21
CA ILE A 442 29.72 -6.02 -11.66
C ILE A 442 30.84 -6.22 -12.70
N PRO A 443 30.60 -6.01 -14.00
CA PRO A 443 31.63 -6.19 -15.00
C PRO A 443 32.65 -5.03 -14.92
N GLY A 444 33.94 -5.34 -14.86
CA GLY A 444 34.99 -4.32 -14.90
C GLY A 444 36.37 -4.78 -14.42
N SER A 445 37.36 -3.89 -14.52
CA SER A 445 38.77 -4.12 -14.15
C SER A 445 38.99 -4.21 -12.64
N ASN A 446 38.25 -3.43 -11.85
CA ASN A 446 38.31 -3.40 -10.39
C ASN A 446 36.90 -3.28 -9.81
N PRO A 447 36.08 -4.33 -9.92
CA PRO A 447 34.69 -4.26 -9.48
C PRO A 447 34.59 -4.05 -7.97
N GLY A 448 33.66 -3.21 -7.57
CA GLY A 448 33.35 -2.93 -6.17
C GLY A 448 32.29 -1.86 -6.04
N PHE A 449 32.14 -1.31 -4.85
CA PHE A 449 31.14 -0.31 -4.53
C PHE A 449 31.80 0.99 -4.07
N ILE A 450 31.26 2.12 -4.51
CA ILE A 450 31.40 3.41 -3.84
C ILE A 450 30.27 3.52 -2.82
N TYR A 451 30.57 3.89 -1.59
CA TYR A 451 29.56 4.13 -0.56
C TYR A 451 29.62 5.55 -0.04
N VAL A 452 28.48 6.03 0.42
CA VAL A 452 28.36 7.18 1.30
C VAL A 452 27.89 6.70 2.66
N MET A 453 28.60 7.03 3.73
CA MET A 453 28.28 6.63 5.10
C MET A 453 28.22 7.84 6.04
N ARG A 454 27.43 7.73 7.10
CA ARG A 454 27.47 8.68 8.23
C ARG A 454 27.25 7.97 9.55
N SER A 455 27.63 8.61 10.65
CA SER A 455 27.29 8.21 12.02
C SER A 455 26.39 9.29 12.64
N ALA A 456 25.61 8.96 13.66
CA ALA A 456 24.80 9.95 14.37
C ALA A 456 25.67 10.98 15.11
N ALA A 457 26.92 10.63 15.43
CA ALA A 457 27.90 11.56 16.01
C ALA A 457 28.43 12.64 15.03
N HIS A 458 28.16 12.53 13.73
CA HIS A 458 28.60 13.53 12.75
C HIS A 458 27.70 14.77 12.73
N LEU A 459 28.33 15.93 12.48
CA LEU A 459 27.61 17.19 12.21
C LEU A 459 26.71 17.05 10.97
N LYS A 460 25.67 17.90 10.89
CA LYS A 460 24.81 18.00 9.71
C LYS A 460 25.65 18.18 8.43
N ASP A 461 25.24 17.47 7.38
CA ASP A 461 25.86 17.50 6.05
C ASP A 461 27.32 17.01 6.01
N VAL A 462 27.75 16.19 6.98
CA VAL A 462 29.06 15.54 6.98
C VAL A 462 28.92 14.07 6.66
N PHE A 463 29.54 13.65 5.55
CA PHE A 463 29.48 12.29 5.03
C PHE A 463 30.88 11.74 4.78
N LYS A 464 31.06 10.44 5.01
CA LYS A 464 32.22 9.68 4.55
C LYS A 464 31.92 9.13 3.16
N VAL A 465 32.80 9.35 2.21
CA VAL A 465 32.71 8.76 0.87
C VAL A 465 33.91 7.85 0.69
N GLY A 466 33.71 6.58 0.36
CA GLY A 466 34.80 5.64 0.17
C GLY A 466 34.42 4.44 -0.68
N LEU A 467 35.37 3.53 -0.91
CA LEU A 467 35.14 2.31 -1.66
C LEU A 467 35.19 1.04 -0.81
N THR A 468 34.55 -0.02 -1.32
CA THR A 468 34.69 -1.39 -0.83
C THR A 468 34.69 -2.37 -1.99
N ARG A 469 35.42 -3.48 -1.86
CA ARG A 469 35.33 -4.64 -2.78
C ARG A 469 34.48 -5.78 -2.22
N ARG A 470 33.95 -5.58 -1.01
CA ARG A 470 32.97 -6.45 -0.34
C ARG A 470 31.64 -5.71 -0.25
N THR A 471 30.66 -6.23 0.50
CA THR A 471 29.43 -5.47 0.79
C THR A 471 29.73 -4.23 1.66
N SER A 472 28.98 -3.14 1.46
CA SER A 472 29.16 -1.95 2.30
C SER A 472 28.73 -2.18 3.75
N ASP A 473 27.84 -3.14 4.02
CA ASP A 473 27.47 -3.54 5.39
C ASP A 473 28.64 -4.16 6.16
N GLU A 474 29.39 -5.08 5.52
CA GLU A 474 30.59 -5.64 6.12
C GLU A 474 31.60 -4.54 6.43
N ARG A 475 31.80 -3.61 5.48
CA ARG A 475 32.71 -2.49 5.65
C ARG A 475 32.26 -1.53 6.75
N SER A 476 30.97 -1.24 6.82
CA SER A 476 30.39 -0.43 7.90
C SER A 476 30.56 -1.09 9.25
N GLY A 477 30.32 -2.41 9.33
CA GLY A 477 30.49 -3.20 10.54
C GLY A 477 31.95 -3.28 11.02
N GLU A 478 32.92 -3.32 10.11
CA GLU A 478 34.35 -3.21 10.42
C GLU A 478 34.71 -1.83 11.01
N LEU A 479 34.26 -0.76 10.35
CA LEU A 479 34.54 0.62 10.78
C LEU A 479 33.89 0.94 12.13
N SER A 480 32.66 0.44 12.34
CA SER A 480 31.90 0.59 13.59
C SER A 480 32.49 -0.21 14.75
N ARG A 481 33.22 -1.30 14.48
CA ARG A 481 33.96 -2.07 15.49
C ARG A 481 35.31 -1.45 15.85
N SER A 482 35.80 -0.48 15.08
CA SER A 482 37.06 0.18 15.38
C SER A 482 36.92 1.12 16.58
N THR A 483 37.90 1.10 17.49
CA THR A 483 37.97 1.99 18.67
C THR A 483 38.13 3.47 18.32
N SER A 484 38.21 3.79 17.03
CA SER A 484 38.40 5.14 16.49
C SER A 484 37.11 5.83 16.06
N SER A 485 35.96 5.14 16.17
CA SER A 485 34.63 5.72 15.92
C SER A 485 33.83 5.84 17.23
N PRO A 486 33.26 7.00 17.56
CA PRO A 486 32.44 7.18 18.75
C PRO A 486 31.05 6.51 18.64
N ASP A 487 30.62 6.12 17.45
CA ASP A 487 29.29 5.58 17.18
C ASP A 487 29.26 4.76 15.86
N HIS A 488 28.17 4.02 15.62
CA HIS A 488 28.01 3.15 14.45
C HIS A 488 27.89 3.95 13.15
N PHE A 489 28.52 3.43 12.08
CA PHE A 489 28.32 3.95 10.72
C PHE A 489 27.07 3.32 10.09
N LEU A 490 26.33 4.14 9.37
CA LEU A 490 25.18 3.76 8.55
C LEU A 490 25.50 4.09 7.08
N VAL A 491 25.30 3.12 6.19
CA VAL A 491 25.51 3.26 4.74
C VAL A 491 24.33 4.00 4.13
N VAL A 492 24.47 5.28 3.82
CA VAL A 492 23.41 6.12 3.25
C VAL A 492 23.03 5.65 1.85
N GLU A 493 24.02 5.54 0.95
CA GLU A 493 23.84 5.01 -0.40
C GLU A 493 25.11 4.25 -0.84
N GLU A 494 24.95 3.33 -1.79
CA GLU A 494 26.06 2.64 -2.44
C GLU A 494 25.85 2.52 -3.95
N TRP A 495 26.93 2.54 -4.72
CA TRP A 495 26.96 2.38 -6.18
C TRP A 495 28.00 1.34 -6.56
N ALA A 496 27.58 0.27 -7.21
CA ALA A 496 28.44 -0.68 -7.90
C ALA A 496 29.16 0.01 -9.05
N THR A 497 30.42 -0.30 -9.27
CA THR A 497 31.14 0.19 -10.45
C THR A 497 32.22 -0.77 -10.89
N GLY A 498 32.43 -0.81 -12.21
CA GLY A 498 33.45 -1.66 -12.83
C GLY A 498 34.88 -1.29 -12.44
N ASP A 499 35.13 -0.05 -12.01
CA ASP A 499 36.43 0.37 -11.44
C ASP A 499 36.26 1.29 -10.23
N CYS A 500 36.03 0.68 -9.05
CA CYS A 500 35.78 1.44 -7.82
C CYS A 500 37.00 2.25 -7.35
N VAL A 501 38.20 1.84 -7.72
CA VAL A 501 39.44 2.54 -7.37
C VAL A 501 39.55 3.83 -8.16
N GLN A 502 39.29 3.78 -9.46
CA GLN A 502 39.30 4.97 -10.31
C GLN A 502 38.15 5.92 -9.96
N ALA A 503 36.96 5.38 -9.71
CA ALA A 503 35.79 6.16 -9.31
C ALA A 503 36.02 6.93 -8.01
N GLU A 504 36.50 6.27 -6.95
CA GLU A 504 36.76 6.92 -5.66
C GLU A 504 37.75 8.07 -5.80
N ARG A 505 38.85 7.86 -6.54
CA ARG A 505 39.86 8.90 -6.77
C ARG A 505 39.25 10.14 -7.42
N LEU A 506 38.49 9.96 -8.50
CA LEU A 506 37.86 11.07 -9.23
C LEU A 506 36.79 11.78 -8.38
N ILE A 507 36.01 11.03 -7.60
CA ILE A 507 35.02 11.59 -6.67
C ILE A 507 35.71 12.44 -5.59
N HIS A 508 36.80 11.95 -5.00
CA HIS A 508 37.56 12.69 -3.99
C HIS A 508 38.23 13.94 -4.57
N GLU A 509 38.67 13.89 -5.83
CA GLU A 509 39.21 15.04 -6.56
C GLU A 509 38.15 16.12 -6.78
N GLU A 510 36.94 15.76 -7.24
CA GLU A 510 35.86 16.72 -7.42
C GLU A 510 35.30 17.25 -6.09
N LEU A 511 35.27 16.42 -5.03
CA LEU A 511 34.83 16.83 -3.70
C LEU A 511 35.92 17.50 -2.86
N ALA A 512 37.12 17.74 -3.40
CA ALA A 512 38.27 18.23 -2.65
C ALA A 512 37.99 19.54 -1.90
N SER A 513 37.21 20.46 -2.49
CA SER A 513 36.83 21.73 -1.85
C SER A 513 35.89 21.57 -0.65
N TYR A 514 35.19 20.43 -0.56
CA TYR A 514 34.27 20.10 0.52
C TYR A 514 34.90 19.25 1.61
N ARG A 515 36.18 18.91 1.50
CA ARG A 515 36.84 17.99 2.43
C ARG A 515 36.92 18.59 3.84
N PHE A 516 36.23 17.95 4.79
CA PHE A 516 36.14 18.41 6.18
C PHE A 516 37.42 18.11 6.97
N ASN A 517 38.08 16.99 6.65
CA ASN A 517 39.34 16.59 7.27
C ASN A 517 40.37 16.25 6.18
N PRO A 518 41.51 16.97 6.08
CA PRO A 518 42.52 16.74 5.04
C PRO A 518 43.08 15.32 5.03
N SER A 519 43.14 14.67 6.19
CA SER A 519 43.74 13.34 6.38
C SER A 519 42.74 12.19 6.29
N ARG A 520 41.44 12.49 6.12
CA ARG A 520 40.38 11.48 6.07
C ARG A 520 39.42 11.77 4.91
N GLU A 521 38.57 10.80 4.61
CA GLU A 521 37.64 10.86 3.47
C GLU A 521 36.26 11.38 3.92
N PHE A 522 36.26 12.46 4.70
CA PHE A 522 35.03 13.11 5.17
C PHE A 522 34.81 14.42 4.43
N PHE A 523 33.59 14.64 3.96
CA PHE A 523 33.19 15.78 3.15
C PHE A 523 32.00 16.48 3.80
N LYS A 524 32.04 17.81 3.86
CA LYS A 524 30.98 18.66 4.39
C LYS A 524 30.30 19.41 3.25
N ALA A 525 29.18 18.86 2.77
CA ALA A 525 28.38 19.44 1.70
C ALA A 525 26.95 18.91 1.79
N PRO A 526 25.93 19.66 1.31
CA PRO A 526 24.58 19.13 1.16
C PRO A 526 24.61 17.80 0.40
N TYR A 527 23.85 16.81 0.86
CA TYR A 527 23.86 15.46 0.29
C TYR A 527 23.68 15.46 -1.24
N ARG A 528 22.78 16.31 -1.74
CA ARG A 528 22.53 16.52 -3.17
C ARG A 528 23.78 16.89 -3.98
N THR A 529 24.72 17.61 -3.40
CA THR A 529 25.98 17.97 -4.06
C THR A 529 26.90 16.75 -4.16
N ILE A 530 26.97 15.95 -3.08
CA ILE A 530 27.78 14.72 -3.04
C ILE A 530 27.23 13.70 -4.05
N PHE A 531 25.92 13.46 -4.01
CA PHE A 531 25.22 12.60 -4.96
C PHE A 531 25.55 12.95 -6.41
N LYS A 532 25.38 14.23 -6.79
CA LYS A 532 25.64 14.70 -8.16
C LYS A 532 27.06 14.44 -8.64
N VAL A 533 28.05 14.56 -7.75
CA VAL A 533 29.45 14.31 -8.10
C VAL A 533 29.68 12.81 -8.31
N ILE A 534 29.16 11.98 -7.41
CA ILE A 534 29.27 10.51 -7.52
C ILE A 534 28.61 10.02 -8.80
N ASP A 535 27.36 10.40 -9.04
CA ASP A 535 26.57 10.02 -10.21
C ASP A 535 27.27 10.43 -11.51
N LYS A 536 27.76 11.68 -11.58
CA LYS A 536 28.54 12.19 -12.73
C LYS A 536 29.79 11.37 -12.99
N VAL A 537 30.59 11.09 -11.96
CA VAL A 537 31.86 10.37 -12.11
C VAL A 537 31.61 8.93 -12.56
N ILE A 538 30.69 8.22 -11.92
CA ILE A 538 30.39 6.83 -12.26
C ILE A 538 29.84 6.73 -13.68
N SER A 539 28.89 7.60 -14.05
CA SER A 539 28.35 7.66 -15.41
C SER A 539 29.45 7.92 -16.46
N SER A 540 30.43 8.76 -16.14
CA SER A 540 31.56 9.05 -17.05
C SER A 540 32.54 7.89 -17.25
N LEU A 541 32.65 6.99 -16.27
CA LEU A 541 33.58 5.86 -16.29
C LEU A 541 33.02 4.66 -17.03
N GLU A 542 31.70 4.49 -17.03
CA GLU A 542 31.04 3.31 -17.61
C GLU A 542 30.54 3.53 -19.03
N GLY A 543 30.52 4.79 -19.49
CA GLY A 543 29.98 5.19 -20.79
C GLY A 543 28.45 5.16 -20.79
N ASP A 544 27.81 5.97 -21.65
CA ASP A 544 26.36 5.97 -21.79
C ASP A 544 25.87 4.55 -22.16
N VAL A 545 25.31 3.83 -21.18
CA VAL A 545 24.69 2.53 -21.40
C VAL A 545 23.42 2.79 -22.21
N GLU A 546 23.44 2.52 -23.51
CA GLU A 546 22.20 2.46 -24.28
C GLU A 546 21.26 1.45 -23.61
N PRO A 547 20.01 1.82 -23.32
CA PRO A 547 19.07 0.90 -22.69
C PRO A 547 18.91 -0.33 -23.57
N CYS A 548 19.18 -1.50 -22.98
CA CYS A 548 19.05 -2.79 -23.63
C CYS A 548 17.63 -2.91 -24.17
N ARG A 549 17.48 -2.90 -25.50
CA ARG A 549 16.17 -3.08 -26.15
C ARG A 549 15.60 -4.42 -25.71
N PRO A 550 14.34 -4.51 -25.26
CA PRO A 550 13.70 -5.80 -25.07
C PRO A 550 13.67 -6.51 -26.42
N GLY A 551 14.31 -7.67 -26.48
CA GLY A 551 14.39 -8.51 -27.67
C GLY A 551 12.97 -8.85 -28.14
N GLY A 552 12.68 -8.53 -29.39
CA GLY A 552 11.47 -8.99 -30.05
C GLY A 552 11.54 -10.50 -30.28
N THR A 553 10.52 -11.20 -29.81
CA THR A 553 9.71 -12.16 -30.58
C THR A 553 8.39 -12.36 -29.85
#